data_AF-A0A6J5XVS7-F1
#
_entry.id   AF-A0A6J5XVS7-F1
#
_cell.length_a   1.000
_cell.length_b   1.000
_cell.length_c   1.000
_cell.angle_alpha   90.00
_cell.angle_beta   90.00
_cell.angle_gamma   90.00
#
_symmetry.space_group_name_H-M   'P 1'
#
loop_
_entity.id
_entity.type
_entity.pdbx_description
1 polymer ?
#
loop_
_entity_poly.entity_id
_entity_poly.type
_entity_poly.pdbx_seq_one_letter_code
_entity_poly.pdbx_strand_id
1 'polypeptide(L)'
;MNSQSSSPTANGGRDHALIINAATTNIQTTQLDQRIPETRWLLHPSAGKKSCCIFKVHQCLAEINKKTYQPHIVSCGPYHHVDQHLKMILQHKWKYLRNLLARTPPNGPTLDHYQQVVAAMEEEIRGCYSETISIMI
;
A
#
# COMPACT_ATOMS: atom_id res chain seq x y z
N MET A 1 15.60 71.82 -17.27
CA MET A 1 15.95 70.70 -18.16
C MET A 1 15.98 69.44 -17.32
N ASN A 2 15.19 68.46 -17.77
CA ASN A 2 14.96 67.13 -17.20
C ASN A 2 16.30 66.36 -17.08
N SER A 3 16.47 65.30 -16.29
CA SER A 3 15.57 64.15 -16.11
C SER A 3 15.97 63.33 -14.88
N GLN A 4 14.97 62.86 -14.14
CA GLN A 4 15.08 61.69 -13.26
C GLN A 4 15.23 60.43 -14.12
N SER A 5 16.18 59.55 -13.78
CA SER A 5 16.24 58.18 -14.27
C SER A 5 16.12 57.22 -13.10
N SER A 6 14.91 56.71 -12.88
CA SER A 6 14.64 55.55 -12.05
C SER A 6 14.77 54.28 -12.89
N SER A 7 15.66 53.36 -12.49
CA SER A 7 15.76 52.02 -13.05
C SER A 7 15.24 50.99 -12.04
N PRO A 8 14.46 49.96 -12.45
CA PRO A 8 13.71 49.11 -11.52
C PRO A 8 14.53 47.91 -11.05
N THR A 9 14.24 47.52 -9.80
CA THR A 9 14.60 46.26 -9.14
C THR A 9 14.04 45.04 -9.89
N ALA A 10 14.91 44.08 -10.19
CA ALA A 10 14.55 42.79 -10.77
C ALA A 10 13.88 41.89 -9.71
N ASN A 11 12.55 41.74 -9.79
CA ASN A 11 11.82 40.67 -9.11
C ASN A 11 11.56 39.56 -10.13
N GLY A 12 12.37 38.50 -10.05
CA GLY A 12 12.25 37.32 -10.90
C GLY A 12 11.06 36.45 -10.52
N GLY A 13 9.88 36.82 -10.98
CA GLY A 13 8.75 35.91 -11.12
C GLY A 13 9.04 34.95 -12.28
N ARG A 14 9.47 33.74 -11.97
CA ARG A 14 9.49 32.65 -12.96
C ARG A 14 8.17 31.92 -12.86
N ASP A 15 7.22 32.38 -13.66
CA ASP A 15 6.08 31.59 -14.07
C ASP A 15 6.62 30.34 -14.78
N HIS A 16 6.71 29.23 -14.04
CA HIS A 16 6.94 27.92 -14.63
C HIS A 16 5.67 27.55 -15.39
N ALA A 17 5.55 28.04 -16.62
CA ALA A 17 4.56 27.55 -17.57
C ALA A 17 4.71 26.03 -17.67
N LEU A 18 3.69 25.30 -17.19
CA LEU A 18 3.49 23.90 -17.51
C LEU A 18 3.37 23.82 -19.04
N ILE A 19 4.45 23.43 -19.70
CA ILE A 19 4.37 23.02 -21.10
C ILE A 19 3.62 21.68 -21.10
N ILE A 20 2.29 21.77 -21.16
CA ILE A 20 1.43 20.65 -21.53
C ILE A 20 1.68 20.46 -23.02
N ASN A 21 2.63 19.59 -23.35
CA ASN A 21 2.73 19.09 -24.72
C ASN A 21 1.43 18.33 -25.00
N ALA A 22 0.51 18.99 -25.70
CA ALA A 22 -0.72 18.45 -26.25
C ALA A 22 -0.43 17.51 -27.44
N ALA A 23 0.54 16.61 -27.26
CA ALA A 23 0.74 15.45 -28.08
C ALA A 23 0.29 14.25 -27.24
N THR A 24 -1.03 14.07 -27.13
CA THR A 24 -1.59 12.77 -26.77
C THR A 24 -1.19 11.82 -27.90
N THR A 25 -0.01 11.24 -27.79
CA THR A 25 0.33 10.07 -28.58
C THR A 25 -0.66 9.02 -28.13
N ASN A 26 -1.66 8.73 -28.97
CA ASN A 26 -2.48 7.54 -28.84
C ASN A 26 -1.53 6.36 -29.04
N ILE A 27 -0.81 5.98 -28.00
CA ILE A 27 -0.02 4.76 -27.98
C ILE A 27 -1.04 3.65 -28.14
N GLN A 28 -1.03 2.97 -29.28
CA GLN A 28 -1.86 1.79 -29.50
C GLN A 28 -1.38 0.68 -28.55
N THR A 29 -1.99 0.59 -27.37
CA THR A 29 -1.67 -0.40 -26.32
C THR A 29 -2.04 -1.82 -26.71
N THR A 30 -2.80 -1.98 -27.80
CA THR A 30 -3.38 -3.25 -28.27
C THR A 30 -2.37 -4.39 -28.41
N GLN A 31 -1.12 -4.13 -28.79
CA GLN A 31 -0.08 -5.18 -28.83
C GLN A 31 0.48 -5.57 -27.45
N LEU A 32 0.52 -4.63 -26.50
CA LEU A 32 0.94 -4.91 -25.13
C LEU A 32 -0.17 -5.68 -24.39
N ASP A 33 -1.42 -5.25 -24.56
CA ASP A 33 -2.61 -5.88 -23.98
C ASP A 33 -2.81 -7.34 -24.42
N GLN A 34 -2.27 -7.71 -25.59
CA GLN A 34 -2.23 -9.10 -26.09
C GLN A 34 -1.11 -9.96 -25.47
N ARG A 35 -0.06 -9.36 -24.90
CA ARG A 35 1.04 -10.06 -24.19
C ARG A 35 0.82 -10.17 -22.68
N ILE A 36 0.02 -9.27 -22.11
CA ILE A 36 -0.41 -9.24 -20.70
C ILE A 36 -1.22 -10.50 -20.23
N PRO A 37 -1.98 -11.25 -21.05
CA PRO A 37 -2.85 -12.33 -20.57
C PRO A 37 -2.12 -13.61 -20.13
N GLU A 38 -0.87 -13.82 -20.54
CA GLU A 38 -0.09 -15.01 -20.15
C GLU A 38 0.63 -14.84 -18.80
N THR A 39 0.82 -13.60 -18.36
CA THR A 39 1.44 -13.28 -17.08
C THR A 39 0.39 -13.28 -15.97
N ARG A 40 0.44 -14.27 -15.08
CA ARG A 40 -0.21 -14.18 -13.77
C ARG A 40 0.54 -13.12 -12.96
N TRP A 41 0.18 -11.85 -13.15
CA TRP A 41 0.79 -10.73 -12.46
C TRP A 41 0.78 -10.99 -10.95
N LEU A 42 1.96 -10.97 -10.34
CA LEU A 42 2.10 -11.09 -8.89
C LEU A 42 1.60 -9.82 -8.19
N LEU A 43 1.64 -8.69 -8.91
CA LEU A 43 1.22 -7.39 -8.40
C LEU A 43 -0.30 -7.29 -8.28
N HIS A 44 -0.75 -6.62 -7.22
CA HIS A 44 -2.14 -6.22 -7.08
C HIS A 44 -2.48 -5.12 -8.10
N PRO A 45 -3.72 -5.00 -8.62
CA PRO A 45 -4.12 -3.90 -9.52
C PRO A 45 -3.98 -2.49 -8.93
N SER A 46 -3.75 -2.36 -7.62
CA SER A 46 -3.41 -1.09 -6.96
C SER A 46 -1.91 -0.78 -6.96
N ALA A 47 -1.04 -1.69 -7.38
CA ALA A 47 0.39 -1.45 -7.41
C ALA A 47 0.71 -0.20 -8.25
N GLY A 48 1.47 0.73 -7.66
CA GLY A 48 1.77 2.03 -8.25
C GLY A 48 0.73 3.14 -7.97
N LYS A 49 -0.42 2.81 -7.35
CA LYS A 49 -1.38 3.81 -6.82
C LYS A 49 -1.01 4.22 -5.40
N LYS A 50 -1.46 5.40 -4.97
CA LYS A 50 -1.26 5.92 -3.60
C LYS A 50 -1.81 4.99 -2.50
N SER A 51 -2.84 4.20 -2.82
CA SER A 51 -3.42 3.25 -1.87
C SER A 51 -2.48 2.09 -1.55
N CYS A 52 -1.61 1.68 -2.49
CA CYS A 52 -0.62 0.62 -2.29
C CYS A 52 0.57 1.13 -1.47
N CYS A 53 0.60 0.80 -0.18
CA CYS A 53 1.59 1.28 0.78
C CYS A 53 2.33 0.17 1.55
N ILE A 54 1.98 -1.10 1.36
CA ILE A 54 2.59 -2.26 2.01
C ILE A 54 3.26 -3.16 0.96
N PHE A 55 4.58 -3.02 0.85
CA PHE A 55 5.37 -3.70 -0.17
C PHE A 55 5.99 -4.98 0.37
N LYS A 56 5.93 -6.05 -0.42
CA LYS A 56 6.71 -7.24 -0.13
C LYS A 56 8.18 -6.99 -0.46
N VAL A 57 9.06 -7.39 0.44
CA VAL A 57 10.50 -7.26 0.25
C VAL A 57 10.93 -8.14 -0.93
N HIS A 58 11.70 -7.56 -1.86
CA HIS A 58 12.24 -8.29 -2.99
C HIS A 58 13.17 -9.41 -2.51
N GLN A 59 13.06 -10.60 -3.11
CA GLN A 59 13.75 -11.81 -2.66
C GLN A 59 15.27 -11.62 -2.54
N CYS A 60 15.91 -10.94 -3.50
CA CYS A 60 17.34 -10.66 -3.44
C CYS A 60 17.77 -9.87 -2.19
N LEU A 61 16.93 -8.95 -1.69
CA LEU A 61 17.22 -8.20 -0.46
C LEU A 61 17.03 -9.09 0.77
N ALA A 62 15.98 -9.92 0.76
CA ALA A 62 15.75 -10.90 1.82
C ALA A 62 16.87 -11.94 1.92
N GLU A 63 17.51 -12.30 0.82
CA GLU A 63 18.64 -13.25 0.81
C GLU A 63 19.93 -12.64 1.40
N ILE A 64 20.18 -11.35 1.15
CA ILE A 64 21.34 -10.64 1.72
C ILE A 64 21.24 -10.58 3.24
N ASN A 65 20.06 -10.27 3.79
CA ASN A 65 19.88 -10.20 5.24
C ASN A 65 18.47 -10.61 5.67
N LYS A 66 18.22 -11.93 5.67
CA LYS A 66 16.92 -12.50 6.00
C LYS A 66 16.39 -12.08 7.36
N LYS A 67 17.26 -11.95 8.35
CA LYS A 67 16.87 -11.58 9.72
C LYS A 67 16.28 -10.17 9.78
N THR A 68 16.77 -9.22 9.00
CA THR A 68 16.26 -7.84 9.01
C THR A 68 14.82 -7.73 8.47
N TYR A 69 14.43 -8.60 7.56
CA TYR A 69 13.13 -8.53 6.88
C TYR A 69 12.10 -9.53 7.42
N GLN A 70 12.52 -10.45 8.29
CA GLN A 70 11.60 -11.37 8.95
C GLN A 70 11.14 -10.82 10.31
N PRO A 71 9.84 -10.88 10.62
CA PRO A 71 9.34 -10.55 11.94
C PRO A 71 9.89 -11.53 12.97
N HIS A 72 10.41 -11.00 14.08
CA HIS A 72 10.99 -11.82 15.15
C HIS A 72 9.95 -12.25 16.19
N ILE A 73 8.96 -11.40 16.47
CA ILE A 73 8.01 -11.59 17.57
C ILE A 73 6.57 -11.57 17.04
N VAL A 74 6.21 -10.52 16.29
CA VAL A 74 4.85 -10.30 15.78
C VAL A 74 4.92 -10.09 14.27
N SER A 75 4.16 -10.89 13.52
CA SER A 75 3.84 -10.58 12.12
C SER A 75 2.61 -9.68 12.04
N CYS A 76 2.63 -8.71 11.14
CA CYS A 76 1.46 -7.93 10.75
C CYS A 76 1.07 -8.26 9.32
N GLY A 77 -0.21 -8.56 9.10
CA GLY A 77 -0.72 -8.88 7.78
C GLY A 77 -0.32 -10.26 7.24
N PRO A 78 -0.61 -10.51 5.94
CA PRO A 78 -0.59 -11.83 5.33
C PRO A 78 0.79 -12.30 4.85
N TYR A 79 1.77 -11.40 4.67
CA TYR A 79 3.08 -11.75 4.09
C TYR A 79 3.91 -12.75 4.91
N HIS A 80 3.62 -12.88 6.21
CA HIS A 80 4.32 -13.80 7.11
C HIS A 80 3.37 -14.78 7.79
N HIS A 81 2.22 -15.09 7.17
CA HIS A 81 1.20 -15.97 7.76
C HIS A 81 1.68 -17.43 7.92
N VAL A 82 2.64 -17.87 7.09
CA VAL A 82 3.13 -19.26 7.04
C VAL A 82 4.37 -19.53 7.90
N ASP A 83 4.87 -18.52 8.62
CA ASP A 83 6.13 -18.62 9.36
C ASP A 83 5.95 -19.40 10.67
N GLN A 84 6.56 -20.59 10.74
CA GLN A 84 6.38 -21.51 11.86
C GLN A 84 6.82 -20.92 13.22
N HIS A 85 7.84 -20.06 13.23
CA HIS A 85 8.30 -19.41 14.47
C HIS A 85 7.30 -18.40 15.03
N LEU A 86 6.30 -17.99 14.25
CA LEU A 86 5.25 -17.05 14.65
C LEU A 86 3.96 -17.74 15.14
N LYS A 87 3.91 -19.07 15.17
CA LYS A 87 2.70 -19.80 15.62
C LYS A 87 2.25 -19.41 17.02
N MET A 88 3.20 -19.23 17.95
CA MET A 88 2.89 -18.81 19.32
C MET A 88 2.22 -17.43 19.34
N ILE A 89 2.72 -16.46 18.57
CA ILE A 89 2.12 -15.13 18.57
C ILE A 89 0.72 -15.13 17.92
N LEU A 90 0.47 -15.99 16.92
CA LEU A 90 -0.86 -16.15 16.35
C LEU A 90 -1.88 -16.63 17.40
N GLN A 91 -1.50 -17.59 18.26
CA GLN A 91 -2.35 -18.01 19.38
C GLN A 91 -2.57 -16.87 20.38
N HIS A 92 -1.53 -16.08 20.68
CA HIS A 92 -1.65 -14.92 21.55
C HIS A 92 -2.59 -13.84 20.98
N LYS A 93 -2.63 -13.63 19.66
CA LYS A 93 -3.59 -12.72 19.02
C LYS A 93 -5.03 -13.17 19.25
N TRP A 94 -5.31 -14.46 19.13
CA TRP A 94 -6.64 -15.01 19.44
C TRP A 94 -7.01 -14.88 20.92
N LYS A 95 -6.06 -15.13 21.83
CA LYS A 95 -6.27 -14.92 23.27
C LYS A 95 -6.53 -13.44 23.58
N TYR A 96 -5.82 -12.54 22.92
CA TYR A 96 -6.05 -11.11 23.03
C TYR A 96 -7.44 -10.71 22.54
N LEU A 97 -7.88 -11.18 21.37
CA LEU A 97 -9.21 -10.92 20.84
C LEU A 97 -10.30 -11.40 21.81
N ARG A 98 -10.15 -12.61 22.36
CA ARG A 98 -11.06 -13.14 23.39
C ARG A 98 -11.10 -12.23 24.62
N ASN A 99 -9.95 -11.80 25.12
CA ASN A 99 -9.85 -10.92 26.29
C ASN A 99 -10.42 -9.53 26.01
N LEU A 100 -10.24 -9.01 24.80
CA LEU A 100 -10.83 -7.76 24.34
C LEU A 100 -12.35 -7.85 24.40
N LEU A 101 -12.93 -8.89 23.79
CA LEU A 101 -14.38 -9.12 23.79
C LEU A 101 -14.94 -9.31 25.20
N ALA A 102 -14.22 -10.00 26.09
CA ALA A 102 -14.64 -10.20 27.48
C ALA A 102 -14.65 -8.89 28.30
N ARG A 103 -13.89 -7.87 27.88
CA ARG A 103 -13.86 -6.55 28.52
C ARG A 103 -14.83 -5.57 27.88
N THR A 104 -15.42 -5.92 26.73
CA THR A 104 -16.39 -5.07 26.04
C THR A 104 -17.68 -5.01 26.88
N PRO A 105 -18.26 -3.81 27.11
CA PRO A 105 -19.54 -3.69 27.79
C PRO A 105 -20.68 -4.47 27.10
N PRO A 106 -21.77 -4.81 27.80
CA PRO A 106 -22.87 -5.59 27.22
C PRO A 106 -23.51 -5.00 25.95
N ASN A 107 -23.45 -3.68 25.79
CA ASN A 107 -23.94 -2.94 24.62
C ASN A 107 -22.83 -2.58 23.61
N GLY A 108 -21.63 -3.13 23.78
CA GLY A 108 -20.49 -2.85 22.92
C GLY A 108 -20.38 -3.81 21.72
N PRO A 109 -19.35 -3.64 20.89
CA PRO A 109 -19.15 -4.42 19.67
C PRO A 109 -18.98 -5.93 19.93
N THR A 110 -19.69 -6.74 19.16
CA THR A 110 -19.54 -8.20 19.14
C THR A 110 -18.42 -8.63 18.20
N LEU A 111 -18.05 -9.91 18.24
CA LEU A 111 -17.14 -10.50 17.24
C LEU A 111 -17.68 -10.30 15.81
N ASP A 112 -18.96 -10.60 15.61
CA ASP A 112 -19.62 -10.45 14.30
C ASP A 112 -19.57 -9.01 13.82
N HIS A 113 -19.73 -8.03 14.71
CA HIS A 113 -19.58 -6.62 14.35
C HIS A 113 -18.17 -6.33 13.81
N TYR A 114 -17.11 -6.78 14.49
CA TYR A 114 -15.74 -6.60 14.00
C TYR A 114 -15.51 -7.32 12.67
N GLN A 115 -16.05 -8.52 12.51
CA GLN A 115 -15.96 -9.26 11.24
C GLN A 115 -16.64 -8.51 10.09
N GLN A 116 -17.83 -7.95 10.33
CA GLN A 116 -18.54 -7.15 9.33
C GLN A 116 -17.77 -5.88 8.95
N VAL A 117 -17.17 -5.20 9.94
CA VAL A 117 -16.34 -4.01 9.67
C VAL A 117 -15.11 -4.39 8.82
N VAL A 118 -14.41 -5.47 9.17
CA VAL A 118 -13.24 -5.93 8.38
C VAL A 118 -13.66 -6.35 6.98
N ALA A 119 -14.75 -7.11 6.83
CA ALA A 119 -15.26 -7.55 5.55
C ALA A 119 -15.64 -6.36 4.64
N ALA A 120 -16.27 -5.33 5.21
CA ALA A 120 -16.60 -4.12 4.46
C ALA A 120 -15.37 -3.34 3.97
N MET A 121 -14.24 -3.46 4.68
CA MET A 121 -12.97 -2.79 4.35
C MET A 121 -12.00 -3.68 3.57
N GLU A 122 -12.36 -4.94 3.29
CA GLU A 122 -11.42 -5.94 2.80
C GLU A 122 -10.76 -5.54 1.48
N GLU A 123 -11.52 -4.99 0.52
CA GLU A 123 -10.99 -4.56 -0.77
C GLU A 123 -9.98 -3.41 -0.62
N GLU A 124 -10.25 -2.43 0.25
CA GLU A 124 -9.35 -1.33 0.55
C GLU A 124 -8.05 -1.85 1.19
N ILE A 125 -8.18 -2.72 2.20
CA ILE A 125 -7.06 -3.33 2.89
C ILE A 125 -6.20 -4.13 1.90
N ARG A 126 -6.80 -4.92 1.01
CA ARG A 126 -6.10 -5.64 -0.07
C ARG A 126 -5.39 -4.68 -1.02
N GLY A 127 -6.05 -3.56 -1.34
CA GLY A 127 -5.50 -2.46 -2.12
C GLY A 127 -4.23 -1.83 -1.51
N CYS A 128 -3.99 -1.99 -0.20
CA CYS A 128 -2.77 -1.54 0.44
C CYS A 128 -1.54 -2.39 0.12
N TYR A 129 -1.70 -3.63 -0.30
CA TYR A 129 -0.58 -4.54 -0.53
C TYR A 129 -0.10 -4.52 -1.98
N SER A 130 1.22 -4.63 -2.18
CA SER A 130 1.83 -4.68 -3.51
C SER A 130 1.50 -5.93 -4.30
N GLU A 131 1.28 -7.07 -3.63
CA GLU A 131 0.93 -8.35 -4.26
C GLU A 131 -0.55 -8.70 -4.10
N THR A 132 -1.08 -9.47 -5.05
CA THR A 132 -2.41 -10.08 -4.91
C THR A 132 -2.36 -11.18 -3.84
N ILE A 133 -2.99 -10.95 -2.70
CA ILE A 133 -3.04 -11.90 -1.58
C ILE A 133 -4.24 -12.82 -1.74
N SER A 134 -4.02 -14.14 -1.73
CA SER A 134 -5.11 -15.13 -1.86
C SER A 134 -5.64 -15.68 -0.53
N ILE A 135 -5.06 -15.30 0.61
CA ILE A 135 -5.56 -15.71 1.94
C ILE A 135 -6.63 -14.75 2.45
N MET A 136 -7.54 -15.27 3.29
CA MET A 136 -8.55 -14.48 3.99
C MET A 136 -7.86 -13.50 4.96
N ILE A 137 -8.29 -12.25 4.96
CA ILE A 137 -7.79 -11.19 5.84
C ILE A 137 -8.70 -11.08 7.06
#